data_AF-A0A146KRR2-F1
#
_entry.id   AF-A0A146KRR2-F1
#
_cell.length_a   1.000
_cell.length_b   1.000
_cell.length_c   1.000
_cell.angle_alpha   90.00
_cell.angle_beta   90.00
_cell.angle_gamma   90.00
#
_symmetry.space_group_name_H-M   'P 1'
#
loop_
_entity.id
_entity.type
_entity.pdbx_description
1 polymer ?
#
loop_
_entity_poly.entity_id
_entity_poly.type
_entity_poly.pdbx_seq_one_letter_code
_entity_poly.pdbx_strand_id
1 'polypeptide(L)'
;MEILIFFRSSAWKMGRVRMTLTFQKEVAERMVAPILTKERCRLSIMAQNWCHIEHKFNIPGKAFVPKPDVDVGVVHFVPLVTPMIDLPFDLVEKVARCLFSYRQKYCIKGISTLFPKSTRDDYARRILAEADLPHDTRPFQITVPEVGRLCWAYKSILDESPSLAKYNFRQHMDAELEDILSQEEAL
;
A
#
# COMPACT_ATOMS: atom_id res chain seq x y z
N MET A 1 -2.94 11.00 -7.41
CA MET A 1 -3.66 11.64 -6.28
C MET A 1 -2.92 11.42 -4.97
N GLU A 2 -2.62 10.18 -4.62
CA GLU A 2 -1.93 9.83 -3.37
C GLU A 2 -0.51 10.41 -3.28
N ILE A 3 0.23 10.43 -4.40
CA ILE A 3 1.55 11.09 -4.51
C ILE A 3 1.47 12.61 -4.25
N LEU A 4 0.38 13.28 -4.67
CA LEU A 4 0.23 14.73 -4.50
C LEU A 4 -0.06 15.10 -3.04
N ILE A 5 -0.80 14.25 -2.34
CA ILE A 5 -1.08 14.41 -0.91
C ILE A 5 0.22 14.25 -0.10
N PHE A 6 1.03 13.22 -0.42
CA PHE A 6 2.31 12.98 0.25
C PHE A 6 3.26 14.17 0.16
N PHE A 7 3.52 14.67 -1.05
CA PHE A 7 4.45 15.80 -1.26
C PHE A 7 3.88 17.16 -0.87
N ARG A 8 2.63 17.22 -0.35
CA ARG A 8 1.87 18.46 -0.14
C ARG A 8 1.95 19.38 -1.37
N SER A 9 1.96 18.79 -2.55
CA SER A 9 2.15 19.50 -3.81
C SER A 9 0.78 19.83 -4.41
N SER A 10 0.72 20.77 -5.37
CA SER A 10 -0.54 21.24 -5.97
C SER A 10 -1.53 21.79 -4.90
N ALA A 11 -2.80 21.38 -4.94
CA ALA A 11 -3.86 21.85 -4.05
C ALA A 11 -3.54 21.71 -2.54
N TRP A 12 -2.68 20.77 -2.17
CA TRP A 12 -2.29 20.53 -0.77
C TRP A 12 -1.19 21.46 -0.24
N LYS A 13 -0.64 22.34 -1.09
CA LYS A 13 0.20 23.46 -0.62
C LYS A 13 -0.60 24.43 0.26
N MET A 14 -1.90 24.56 0.00
CA MET A 14 -2.82 25.42 0.76
C MET A 14 -3.32 24.78 2.07
N GLY A 15 -2.75 23.64 2.47
CA GLY A 15 -3.12 22.91 3.68
C GLY A 15 -4.05 21.72 3.41
N ARG A 16 -4.99 21.47 4.31
CA ARG A 16 -5.90 20.31 4.27
C ARG A 16 -7.14 20.61 3.44
N VAL A 17 -6.95 20.77 2.13
CA VAL A 17 -8.06 21.01 1.20
C VAL A 17 -8.90 19.73 1.09
N ARG A 18 -10.18 19.85 1.42
CA ARG A 18 -11.16 18.76 1.24
C ARG A 18 -11.51 18.65 -0.23
N MET A 19 -11.70 17.43 -0.72
CA MET A 19 -12.02 17.19 -2.12
C MET A 19 -13.25 16.31 -2.25
N THR A 20 -14.11 16.63 -3.21
CA THR A 20 -15.21 15.74 -3.61
C THR A 20 -14.98 15.41 -5.08
N LEU A 21 -14.78 14.13 -5.37
CA LEU A 21 -14.33 13.66 -6.66
C LEU A 21 -15.18 12.49 -7.14
N THR A 22 -15.26 12.35 -8.44
CA THR A 22 -15.99 11.29 -9.12
C THR A 22 -15.02 10.23 -9.65
N PHE A 23 -15.31 8.96 -9.40
CA PHE A 23 -14.57 7.82 -9.96
C PHE A 23 -15.54 6.83 -10.58
N GLN A 24 -15.04 5.90 -11.39
CA GLN A 24 -15.82 4.70 -11.73
C GLN A 24 -16.27 4.01 -10.43
N LYS A 25 -17.51 3.52 -10.39
CA LYS A 25 -18.14 2.95 -9.18
C LYS A 25 -17.25 1.94 -8.46
N GLU A 26 -16.66 0.98 -9.18
CA GLU A 26 -15.78 -0.04 -8.59
C GLU A 26 -14.53 0.57 -7.93
N VAL A 27 -13.96 1.61 -8.54
CA VAL A 27 -12.79 2.31 -7.97
C VAL A 27 -13.18 3.03 -6.69
N ALA A 28 -14.33 3.72 -6.68
CA ALA A 28 -14.85 4.37 -5.49
C ALA A 28 -15.08 3.37 -4.35
N GLU A 29 -15.73 2.23 -4.64
CA GLU A 29 -15.98 1.15 -3.68
C GLU A 29 -14.68 0.56 -3.12
N ARG A 30 -13.67 0.36 -3.97
CA ARG A 30 -12.35 -0.12 -3.54
C ARG A 30 -11.61 0.87 -2.65
N MET A 31 -11.73 2.19 -2.87
CA MET A 31 -11.06 3.19 -2.02
C MET A 31 -11.61 3.18 -0.58
N VAL A 32 -12.93 3.06 -0.42
CA VAL A 32 -13.60 3.07 0.89
C VAL A 32 -13.73 1.68 1.51
N ALA A 33 -13.26 0.63 0.83
CA ALA A 33 -13.45 -0.75 1.25
C ALA A 33 -12.89 -1.00 2.67
N PRO A 34 -13.74 -1.46 3.62
CA PRO A 34 -13.30 -1.84 4.95
C PRO A 34 -12.55 -3.17 4.92
N ILE A 35 -11.91 -3.52 6.04
CA ILE A 35 -11.31 -4.84 6.22
C ILE A 35 -12.36 -5.95 6.03
N LEU A 36 -11.90 -7.16 5.74
CA LEU A 36 -12.76 -8.35 5.55
C LEU A 36 -13.69 -8.28 4.33
N THR A 37 -13.47 -7.33 3.41
CA THR A 37 -14.28 -7.21 2.18
C THR A 37 -13.55 -7.65 0.91
N LYS A 38 -14.35 -7.99 -0.11
CA LYS A 38 -13.85 -8.36 -1.44
C LYS A 38 -13.13 -7.20 -2.14
N GLU A 39 -13.59 -5.98 -1.92
CA GLU A 39 -13.05 -4.78 -2.58
C GLU A 39 -11.78 -4.23 -1.90
N ARG A 40 -11.44 -4.74 -0.70
CA ARG A 40 -10.23 -4.36 0.04
C ARG A 40 -8.98 -4.65 -0.78
N CYS A 41 -8.21 -3.64 -1.15
CA CYS A 41 -7.04 -3.78 -1.99
C CYS A 41 -5.95 -2.76 -1.62
N ARG A 42 -4.86 -2.75 -2.39
CA ARG A 42 -3.78 -1.74 -2.27
C ARG A 42 -4.34 -0.31 -2.24
N LEU A 43 -5.27 0.01 -3.13
CA LEU A 43 -5.86 1.35 -3.23
C LEU A 43 -6.59 1.74 -1.93
N SER A 44 -7.25 0.79 -1.27
CA SER A 44 -7.90 1.04 0.02
C SER A 44 -6.90 1.46 1.09
N ILE A 45 -5.74 0.78 1.16
CA ILE A 45 -4.67 1.11 2.12
C ILE A 45 -4.12 2.50 1.85
N MET A 46 -3.72 2.75 0.61
CA MET A 46 -3.07 4.00 0.26
C MET A 46 -3.99 5.19 0.46
N ALA A 47 -5.25 5.08 0.03
CA ALA A 47 -6.19 6.17 0.17
C ALA A 47 -6.53 6.45 1.65
N GLN A 48 -6.84 5.40 2.43
CA GLN A 48 -7.20 5.52 3.85
C GLN A 48 -6.02 5.90 4.75
N ASN A 49 -4.78 5.68 4.31
CA ASN A 49 -3.60 6.12 5.05
C ASN A 49 -3.52 7.64 5.17
N TRP A 50 -3.86 8.34 4.09
CA TRP A 50 -3.66 9.78 3.96
C TRP A 50 -4.93 10.60 4.20
N CYS A 51 -6.09 9.99 3.99
CA CYS A 51 -7.38 10.68 4.07
C CYS A 51 -8.39 9.85 4.85
N HIS A 52 -9.28 10.55 5.55
CA HIS A 52 -10.59 10.01 5.85
C HIS A 52 -11.44 10.10 4.58
N ILE A 53 -11.97 8.96 4.13
CA ILE A 53 -12.63 8.84 2.83
C ILE A 53 -14.05 8.33 3.03
N GLU A 54 -15.00 8.99 2.39
CA GLU A 54 -16.41 8.64 2.48
C GLU A 54 -17.02 8.54 1.08
N HIS A 55 -17.67 7.41 0.80
CA HIS A 55 -18.47 7.25 -0.39
C HIS A 55 -19.83 7.88 -0.15
N LYS A 56 -20.18 8.91 -0.93
CA LYS A 56 -21.40 9.71 -0.71
C LYS A 56 -22.60 9.10 -1.41
N PHE A 57 -22.52 8.93 -2.73
CA PHE A 57 -23.58 8.36 -3.54
C PHE A 57 -23.06 7.99 -4.93
N ASN A 58 -23.85 7.20 -5.67
CA ASN A 58 -23.59 6.85 -7.06
C ASN A 58 -24.43 7.71 -8.00
N ILE A 59 -23.83 8.14 -9.11
CA ILE A 59 -24.48 8.78 -10.24
C ILE A 59 -24.63 7.74 -11.36
N PRO A 60 -25.86 7.45 -11.83
CA PRO A 60 -26.07 6.54 -12.94
C PRO A 60 -25.31 6.98 -14.19
N GLY A 61 -24.65 6.06 -14.90
CA GLY A 61 -23.89 6.38 -16.11
C GLY A 61 -24.71 7.10 -17.18
N LYS A 62 -26.02 6.84 -17.24
CA LYS A 62 -26.97 7.53 -18.15
C LYS A 62 -27.07 9.06 -17.95
N ALA A 63 -26.56 9.60 -16.84
CA ALA A 63 -26.56 11.03 -16.56
C ALA A 63 -25.41 11.80 -17.24
N PHE A 64 -24.45 11.09 -17.86
CA PHE A 64 -23.27 11.69 -18.50
C PHE A 64 -23.36 11.66 -20.03
N VAL A 65 -22.68 12.61 -20.67
CA VAL A 65 -22.55 12.71 -22.13
C VAL A 65 -21.07 12.93 -22.49
N PRO A 66 -20.42 12.02 -23.25
CA PRO A 66 -20.94 10.73 -23.71
C PRO A 66 -21.20 9.76 -22.55
N LYS A 67 -22.13 8.81 -22.76
CA LYS A 67 -22.52 7.84 -21.72
C LYS A 67 -21.35 6.87 -21.45
N PRO A 68 -20.84 6.77 -20.20
CA PRO A 68 -19.88 5.74 -19.80
C PRO A 68 -20.54 4.37 -19.65
N ASP A 69 -19.73 3.32 -19.74
CA ASP A 69 -20.17 1.92 -19.58
C ASP A 69 -20.55 1.55 -18.14
N VAL A 70 -20.02 2.29 -17.18
CA VAL A 70 -20.18 2.03 -15.74
C VAL A 70 -20.75 3.25 -15.02
N ASP A 71 -21.41 3.00 -13.90
CA ASP A 71 -21.83 4.06 -12.98
C ASP A 71 -20.62 4.77 -12.36
N VAL A 72 -20.88 5.98 -11.86
CA VAL A 72 -19.86 6.86 -11.29
C VAL A 72 -20.12 7.01 -9.79
N GLY A 73 -19.13 6.70 -8.95
CA GLY A 73 -19.19 6.92 -7.51
C GLY A 73 -18.64 8.30 -7.12
N VAL A 74 -19.33 9.00 -6.24
CA VAL A 74 -18.88 10.27 -5.67
C VAL A 74 -18.22 10.00 -4.32
N VAL A 75 -16.94 10.36 -4.20
CA VAL A 75 -16.12 10.12 -3.02
C VAL A 75 -15.63 11.45 -2.45
N HIS A 76 -15.81 11.62 -1.15
CA HIS A 76 -15.32 12.77 -0.40
C HIS A 76 -14.04 12.40 0.36
N PHE A 77 -13.03 13.25 0.25
CA PHE A 77 -11.71 13.10 0.85
C PHE A 77 -11.47 14.22 1.85
N VAL A 78 -11.15 13.84 3.08
CA VAL A 78 -10.71 14.75 4.13
C VAL A 78 -9.29 14.35 4.50
N PRO A 79 -8.26 15.13 4.08
CA PRO A 79 -6.89 14.84 4.45
C PRO A 79 -6.71 14.81 5.97
N LEU A 80 -6.02 13.79 6.46
CA LEU A 80 -5.67 13.67 7.87
C LEU A 80 -4.64 14.74 8.26
N VAL A 81 -4.53 15.02 9.55
CA VAL A 81 -3.49 15.92 10.07
C VAL A 81 -2.12 15.26 9.96
N THR A 82 -2.06 14.01 10.39
CA THR A 82 -0.91 13.11 10.25
C THR A 82 -1.41 11.85 9.56
N PRO A 83 -0.69 11.31 8.56
CA PRO A 83 -1.05 10.01 7.98
C PRO A 83 -1.06 8.92 9.05
N MET A 84 -1.84 7.86 8.82
CA MET A 84 -1.89 6.71 9.72
C MET A 84 -0.54 5.97 9.79
N ILE A 85 0.22 6.01 8.70
CA ILE A 85 1.56 5.48 8.52
C ILE A 85 2.44 6.65 8.13
N ASP A 86 3.22 7.15 9.09
CA ASP A 86 4.14 8.28 8.93
C ASP A 86 5.50 7.82 8.39
N LEU A 87 5.48 7.30 7.15
CA LEU A 87 6.65 6.83 6.43
C LEU A 87 6.62 7.32 4.97
N PRO A 88 7.77 7.31 4.27
CA PRO A 88 7.83 7.73 2.88
C PRO A 88 6.84 6.99 1.98
N PHE A 89 6.19 7.73 1.08
CA PHE A 89 5.17 7.18 0.19
C PHE A 89 5.66 5.95 -0.56
N ASP A 90 6.86 6.00 -1.15
CA ASP A 90 7.40 4.91 -1.96
C ASP A 90 7.59 3.62 -1.14
N LEU A 91 7.94 3.75 0.14
CA LEU A 91 8.08 2.62 1.06
C LEU A 91 6.71 2.00 1.35
N VAL A 92 5.74 2.83 1.74
CA VAL A 92 4.37 2.36 2.03
C VAL A 92 3.74 1.74 0.78
N GLU A 93 3.93 2.36 -0.39
CA GLU A 93 3.42 1.85 -1.66
C GLU A 93 4.07 0.52 -2.04
N LYS A 94 5.38 0.36 -1.83
CA LYS A 94 6.12 -0.89 -2.08
C LYS A 94 5.58 -2.02 -1.20
N VAL A 95 5.48 -1.79 0.12
CA VAL A 95 4.96 -2.78 1.07
C VAL A 95 3.51 -3.14 0.75
N ALA A 96 2.63 -2.16 0.54
CA ALA A 96 1.23 -2.41 0.20
C ALA A 96 1.07 -3.15 -1.13
N ARG A 97 1.91 -2.86 -2.13
CA ARG A 97 1.92 -3.55 -3.42
C ARG A 97 2.32 -5.02 -3.28
N CYS A 98 3.39 -5.31 -2.53
CA CYS A 98 3.83 -6.68 -2.26
C CYS A 98 2.79 -7.45 -1.45
N LEU A 99 2.23 -6.83 -0.41
CA LEU A 99 1.20 -7.42 0.44
C LEU A 99 -0.04 -7.88 -0.35
N PHE A 100 -0.53 -7.03 -1.27
CA PHE A 100 -1.72 -7.33 -2.07
C PHE A 100 -1.42 -8.04 -3.40
N SER A 101 -0.17 -8.47 -3.67
CA SER A 101 0.18 -9.19 -4.90
C SER A 101 -0.47 -10.58 -4.99
N TYR A 102 -0.73 -11.24 -3.86
CA TYR A 102 -1.38 -12.56 -3.81
C TYR A 102 -2.61 -12.55 -2.90
N ARG A 103 -3.74 -12.04 -3.42
CA ARG A 103 -4.98 -11.87 -2.65
C ARG A 103 -5.48 -13.16 -1.97
N GLN A 104 -5.38 -14.30 -2.64
CA GLN A 104 -5.94 -15.57 -2.17
C GLN A 104 -4.98 -16.36 -1.27
N LYS A 105 -3.73 -15.92 -1.10
CA LYS A 105 -2.72 -16.55 -0.26
C LYS A 105 -2.56 -15.78 1.06
N TYR A 106 -1.84 -16.38 2.00
CA TYR A 106 -1.48 -15.70 3.24
C TYR A 106 -0.50 -14.55 2.99
N CYS A 107 -0.55 -13.54 3.86
CA CYS A 107 0.21 -12.30 3.73
C CYS A 107 1.72 -12.55 3.65
N ILE A 108 2.23 -13.57 4.34
CA ILE A 108 3.64 -13.97 4.28
C ILE A 108 4.11 -14.18 2.83
N LYS A 109 3.26 -14.74 1.96
CA LYS A 109 3.64 -14.95 0.55
C LYS A 109 3.83 -13.63 -0.18
N GLY A 110 2.99 -12.63 0.09
CA GLY A 110 3.14 -11.28 -0.45
C GLY A 110 4.37 -10.57 0.12
N ILE A 111 4.53 -10.57 1.44
CA ILE A 111 5.66 -9.93 2.14
C ILE A 111 7.00 -10.53 1.75
N SER A 112 7.08 -11.84 1.55
CA SER A 112 8.29 -12.53 1.10
C SER A 112 8.82 -12.00 -0.24
N THR A 113 7.98 -11.38 -1.07
CA THR A 113 8.41 -10.75 -2.33
C THR A 113 9.17 -9.43 -2.15
N LEU A 114 9.22 -8.89 -0.93
CA LEU A 114 10.07 -7.73 -0.61
C LEU A 114 11.55 -8.08 -0.57
N PHE A 115 11.88 -9.37 -0.51
CA PHE A 115 13.23 -9.86 -0.25
C PHE A 115 13.74 -10.79 -1.36
N PRO A 116 15.07 -10.77 -1.62
CA PRO A 116 15.76 -11.74 -2.47
C PRO A 116 15.52 -13.18 -2.03
N LYS A 117 15.69 -14.15 -2.94
CA LYS A 117 15.35 -15.55 -2.67
C LYS A 117 16.17 -16.16 -1.52
N SER A 118 17.44 -15.77 -1.41
CA SER A 118 18.37 -16.28 -0.38
C SER A 118 17.90 -15.97 1.04
N THR A 119 17.43 -14.74 1.30
CA THR A 119 17.08 -14.25 2.64
C THR A 119 15.58 -14.11 2.87
N ARG A 120 14.78 -14.56 1.88
CA ARG A 120 13.33 -14.35 1.81
C ARG A 120 12.59 -14.82 3.04
N ASP A 121 12.82 -16.07 3.45
CA ASP A 121 12.01 -16.72 4.47
C ASP A 121 12.33 -16.16 5.86
N ASP A 122 13.59 -15.85 6.12
CA ASP A 122 14.05 -15.30 7.40
C ASP A 122 13.53 -13.88 7.59
N TYR A 123 13.73 -12.99 6.61
CA TYR A 123 13.23 -11.62 6.71
C TYR A 123 11.70 -11.54 6.69
N ALA A 124 11.01 -12.41 5.93
CA ALA A 124 9.55 -12.44 5.94
C ALA A 124 8.99 -12.83 7.31
N ARG A 125 9.60 -13.82 7.99
CA ARG A 125 9.21 -14.20 9.35
C ARG A 125 9.54 -13.10 10.34
N ARG A 126 10.72 -12.47 10.23
CA ARG A 126 11.15 -11.36 11.08
C ARG A 126 10.17 -10.19 10.99
N ILE A 127 9.82 -9.73 9.79
CA ILE A 127 8.85 -8.64 9.60
C ILE A 127 7.51 -8.96 10.25
N LEU A 128 6.99 -10.18 10.08
CA LEU A 128 5.69 -10.55 10.63
C LEU A 128 5.73 -10.63 12.16
N ALA A 129 6.83 -11.10 12.73
CA ALA A 129 7.04 -11.12 14.17
C ALA A 129 7.13 -9.70 14.76
N GLU A 130 7.93 -8.82 14.15
CA GLU A 130 8.05 -7.41 14.57
C GLU A 130 6.73 -6.64 14.40
N ALA A 131 5.95 -6.97 13.37
CA ALA A 131 4.66 -6.37 13.12
C ALA A 131 3.52 -6.95 13.96
N ASP A 132 3.77 -7.95 14.82
CA ASP A 132 2.76 -8.67 15.60
C ASP A 132 1.59 -9.13 14.71
N LEU A 133 1.92 -9.87 13.63
CA LEU A 133 0.96 -10.35 12.66
C LEU A 133 1.07 -11.88 12.47
N PRO A 134 -0.04 -12.62 12.61
CA PRO A 134 -0.05 -14.05 12.32
C PRO A 134 0.27 -14.35 10.85
N HIS A 135 1.09 -15.38 10.62
CA HIS A 135 1.56 -15.76 9.29
C HIS A 135 0.45 -16.26 8.35
N ASP A 136 -0.68 -16.70 8.90
CA ASP A 136 -1.88 -17.19 8.22
C ASP A 136 -2.91 -16.08 7.95
N THR A 137 -2.62 -14.84 8.34
CA THR A 137 -3.48 -13.69 8.04
C THR A 137 -3.52 -13.44 6.53
N ARG A 138 -4.71 -13.24 5.96
CA ARG A 138 -4.86 -12.88 4.55
C ARG A 138 -4.79 -11.35 4.37
N PRO A 139 -4.29 -10.84 3.23
CA PRO A 139 -4.10 -9.40 3.01
C PRO A 139 -5.34 -8.52 3.29
N PHE A 140 -6.54 -8.99 2.94
CA PHE A 140 -7.77 -8.22 3.13
C PHE A 140 -8.24 -8.14 4.59
N GLN A 141 -7.64 -8.91 5.50
CA GLN A 141 -7.93 -8.89 6.93
C GLN A 141 -7.09 -7.83 7.67
N ILE A 142 -6.03 -7.34 7.03
CA ILE A 142 -5.04 -6.45 7.64
C ILE A 142 -5.53 -4.99 7.61
N THR A 143 -5.48 -4.36 8.77
CA THR A 143 -5.83 -2.96 9.03
C THR A 143 -4.73 -2.01 8.55
N VAL A 144 -5.05 -0.72 8.39
CA VAL A 144 -4.04 0.28 8.01
C VAL A 144 -2.93 0.41 9.08
N PRO A 145 -3.23 0.45 10.39
CA PRO A 145 -2.18 0.44 11.42
C PRO A 145 -1.27 -0.79 11.39
N GLU A 146 -1.81 -1.97 11.13
CA GLU A 146 -1.01 -3.20 10.96
C GLU A 146 -0.10 -3.13 9.74
N VAL A 147 -0.58 -2.59 8.62
CA VAL A 147 0.31 -2.28 7.47
C VAL A 147 1.38 -1.27 7.88
N GLY A 148 1.06 -0.31 8.75
CA GLY A 148 2.03 0.60 9.32
C GLY A 148 3.15 -0.12 10.07
N ARG A 149 2.80 -1.11 10.92
CA ARG A 149 3.80 -1.93 11.62
C ARG A 149 4.67 -2.72 10.65
N LEU A 150 4.10 -3.30 9.60
CA LEU A 150 4.86 -3.95 8.52
C LEU A 150 5.83 -2.98 7.82
N CYS A 151 5.41 -1.74 7.58
CA CYS A 151 6.24 -0.72 6.96
C CYS A 151 7.41 -0.30 7.87
N TRP A 152 7.16 -0.16 9.18
CA TRP A 152 8.21 0.15 10.15
C TRP A 152 9.21 -1.00 10.31
N ALA A 153 8.74 -2.25 10.38
CA ALA A 153 9.62 -3.43 10.39
C ALA A 153 10.47 -3.51 9.11
N TYR A 154 9.86 -3.27 7.93
CA TYR A 154 10.61 -3.19 6.68
C TYR A 154 11.66 -2.08 6.69
N LYS A 155 11.30 -0.90 7.20
CA LYS A 155 12.26 0.20 7.35
C LYS A 155 13.45 -0.17 8.24
N SER A 156 13.20 -0.81 9.39
CA SER A 156 14.28 -1.26 10.28
C SER A 156 15.28 -2.17 9.55
N ILE A 157 14.78 -3.08 8.73
CA ILE A 157 15.63 -3.96 7.91
C ILE A 157 16.37 -3.17 6.81
N LEU A 158 15.74 -2.16 6.21
CA LEU A 158 16.43 -1.30 5.24
C LEU A 158 17.52 -0.44 5.88
N ASP A 159 17.35 -0.03 7.14
CA ASP A 159 18.35 0.72 7.88
C ASP A 159 19.59 -0.15 8.19
N GLU A 160 19.41 -1.47 8.35
CA GLU A 160 20.49 -2.46 8.47
C GLU A 160 21.12 -2.83 7.13
N SER A 161 20.32 -2.97 6.07
CA SER A 161 20.78 -3.35 4.72
C SER A 161 20.15 -2.43 3.65
N PRO A 162 20.76 -1.26 3.38
CA PRO A 162 20.20 -0.27 2.44
C PRO A 162 20.07 -0.77 1.00
N SER A 163 20.88 -1.77 0.62
CA SER A 163 20.86 -2.43 -0.69
C SER A 163 19.48 -3.01 -1.05
N LEU A 164 18.74 -3.52 -0.05
CA LEU A 164 17.39 -4.10 -0.20
C LEU A 164 16.33 -3.10 -0.69
N ALA A 165 16.55 -1.80 -0.54
CA ALA A 165 15.61 -0.78 -1.00
C ALA A 165 15.42 -0.86 -2.54
N LYS A 166 16.47 -1.21 -3.27
CA LYS A 166 16.47 -1.34 -4.74
C LYS A 166 15.89 -2.66 -5.24
N TYR A 167 15.70 -3.66 -4.37
CA TYR A 167 15.19 -4.96 -4.78
C TYR A 167 13.78 -4.87 -5.37
N ASN A 168 13.60 -5.50 -6.53
CA ASN A 168 12.32 -5.62 -7.22
C ASN A 168 12.16 -7.02 -7.80
N PHE A 169 11.31 -7.83 -7.16
CA PHE A 169 11.06 -9.22 -7.56
C PHE A 169 10.52 -9.39 -8.99
N ARG A 170 9.92 -8.33 -9.59
CA ARG A 170 9.36 -8.38 -10.95
C ARG A 170 10.40 -8.11 -12.03
N GLN A 171 11.51 -7.46 -11.69
CA GLN A 171 12.56 -7.09 -12.65
C GLN A 171 13.69 -8.12 -12.73
N HIS A 172 13.58 -9.26 -12.04
CA HIS A 172 14.61 -10.31 -12.03
C HIS A 172 16.02 -9.78 -11.70
N MET A 173 16.14 -8.78 -10.83
CA MET A 173 17.42 -8.29 -10.30
C MET A 173 18.00 -9.21 -9.20
N ASP A 174 17.67 -10.51 -9.23
CA ASP A 174 18.06 -11.45 -8.18
C ASP A 174 19.60 -11.57 -8.12
N ALA A 175 20.27 -11.66 -9.27
CA ALA A 175 21.73 -11.87 -9.34
C ALA A 175 22.57 -10.67 -8.89
N GLU A 176 22.22 -9.44 -9.31
CA GLU A 176 23.00 -8.24 -8.98
C GLU A 176 22.92 -7.86 -7.49
N LEU A 177 21.82 -8.19 -6.82
CA LEU A 177 21.64 -7.91 -5.40
C LEU A 177 22.15 -9.04 -4.50
N GLU A 178 22.13 -10.28 -4.98
CA GLU A 178 22.80 -11.40 -4.30
C GLU A 178 24.31 -11.15 -4.19
N ASP A 179 24.95 -10.61 -5.22
CA ASP A 179 26.37 -10.22 -5.16
C ASP A 179 26.65 -9.09 -4.16
N ILE A 180 25.74 -8.11 -4.03
CA ILE A 180 25.90 -6.97 -3.10
C ILE A 180 25.71 -7.42 -1.64
N LEU A 181 24.69 -8.23 -1.36
CA LEU A 181 24.42 -8.73 -0.01
C LEU A 181 25.53 -9.66 0.50
N SER A 182 26.12 -10.45 -0.39
CA SER A 182 27.27 -11.31 -0.08
C SER A 182 28.51 -10.50 0.30
N GLN A 183 28.65 -9.27 -0.22
CA GLN A 183 29.75 -8.35 0.12
C GLN A 183 29.49 -7.58 1.41
N GLU A 184 28.23 -7.28 1.75
CA GLU A 184 27.84 -6.62 3.00
C GLU A 184 27.95 -7.57 4.22
N GLU A 185 27.68 -8.87 4.07
CA GLU A 185 27.84 -9.87 5.14
C GLU A 185 29.30 -10.29 5.41
N ALA A 186 30.22 -9.98 4.48
CA ALA A 186 31.64 -10.33 4.58
C ALA A 186 32.52 -9.25 5.23
N LEU A 187 31.92 -8.13 5.66
CA LEU A 187 32.58 -6.99 6.32
C LEU A 187 32.20 -6.92 7.81
#